data_AF-A0A0L8VE27-F1
#
_entry.id   AF-A0A0L8VE27-F1
#
_cell.length_a   1.000
_cell.length_b   1.000
_cell.length_c   1.000
_cell.angle_alpha   90.00
_cell.angle_beta   90.00
_cell.angle_gamma   90.00
#
_symmetry.space_group_name_H-M   'P 1'
#
loop_
_entity.id
_entity.type
_entity.pdbx_description
1 polymer ?
#
loop_
_entity_poly.entity_id
_entity_poly.type
_entity_poly.pdbx_seq_one_letter_code
_entity_poly.pdbx_strand_id
1 'polypeptide(L)'
;MLTNIFLVNISLLYFILRELIGKVNVQYLSLKKVTEMNQKQNKHMRMYMATQTVLDNHTMRWNTIPIMVTVKNQLDELIQRIEEKNEETDAASKGTTAQKETVRRGLAEKAASISGILQAYAAFNDDQVLAGKAKLIKSDLMTCRETDVEAAVRPVLSLARNLLPELADFMLTEAMVVETETSLDSFKTLIGQPRTIRNEAFSAMSMLEEMLDQVDQLLKQKMDKLMIRFEFTDQPFFEEYTRARVIVD
;
A
#
# COMPACT_ATOMS: atom_id res chain seq x y z
N MET A 1 -17.62 41.79 -21.21
CA MET A 1 -18.32 40.51 -20.97
C MET A 1 -17.40 39.29 -20.90
N LEU A 2 -16.27 39.24 -21.64
CA LEU A 2 -15.38 38.07 -21.70
C LEU A 2 -14.55 37.80 -20.42
N THR A 3 -14.26 38.83 -19.62
CA THR A 3 -13.44 38.70 -18.39
C THR A 3 -14.18 38.01 -17.23
N ASN A 4 -15.51 38.09 -17.18
CA ASN A 4 -16.30 37.50 -16.09
C ASN A 4 -16.47 35.98 -16.24
N ILE A 5 -16.47 35.45 -17.46
CA ILE A 5 -16.58 34.02 -17.75
C ILE A 5 -15.29 33.26 -17.39
N PHE A 6 -14.13 33.91 -17.56
CA PHE A 6 -12.82 33.33 -17.23
C PHE A 6 -12.60 33.15 -15.72
N LEU A 7 -13.04 34.12 -14.91
CA LEU A 7 -12.94 34.08 -13.45
C LEU A 7 -13.86 33.01 -12.82
N VAL A 8 -15.06 32.84 -13.37
CA VAL A 8 -16.01 31.80 -12.92
C VAL A 8 -15.46 30.39 -13.21
N ASN A 9 -14.80 30.19 -14.35
CA ASN A 9 -14.21 28.89 -14.72
C ASN A 9 -13.02 28.51 -13.82
N ILE A 10 -12.17 29.47 -13.46
CA ILE A 10 -11.02 29.23 -12.56
C ILE A 10 -11.50 28.88 -11.14
N SER A 11 -12.55 29.54 -10.66
CA SER A 11 -13.12 29.27 -9.33
C SER A 11 -13.78 27.88 -9.28
N LEU A 12 -14.47 27.48 -10.35
CA LEU A 12 -15.07 26.14 -10.48
C LEU A 12 -13.99 25.05 -10.56
N LEU A 13 -12.91 25.29 -11.29
CA LEU A 13 -11.76 24.37 -11.38
C LEU A 13 -11.07 24.20 -10.03
N TYR A 14 -10.90 25.29 -9.26
CA TYR A 14 -10.31 25.25 -7.92
C TYR A 14 -11.19 24.52 -6.92
N PHE A 15 -12.52 24.67 -7.02
CA PHE A 15 -13.48 23.95 -6.19
C PHE A 15 -13.44 22.44 -6.49
N ILE A 16 -13.43 22.05 -7.76
CA ILE A 16 -13.33 20.64 -8.19
C ILE A 16 -11.98 20.04 -7.76
N LEU A 17 -10.87 20.76 -7.92
CA LEU A 17 -9.56 20.32 -7.42
C LEU A 17 -9.55 20.15 -5.91
N ARG A 18 -10.14 21.08 -5.15
CA ARG A 18 -10.24 20.98 -3.67
C ARG A 18 -11.09 19.78 -3.24
N GLU A 19 -12.17 19.49 -3.94
CA GLU A 19 -13.05 18.35 -3.66
C GLU A 19 -12.39 17.01 -4.02
N LEU A 20 -11.66 16.95 -5.14
CA LEU A 20 -10.87 15.79 -5.56
C LEU A 20 -9.71 15.52 -4.60
N ILE A 21 -8.96 16.56 -4.21
CA ILE A 21 -7.91 16.45 -3.20
C ILE A 21 -8.50 15.97 -1.88
N GLY A 22 -9.66 16.50 -1.47
CA GLY A 22 -10.36 16.03 -0.27
C GLY A 22 -10.74 14.55 -0.33
N LYS A 23 -11.31 14.08 -1.45
CA LYS A 23 -11.70 12.67 -1.64
C LYS A 23 -10.50 11.72 -1.68
N VAL A 24 -9.42 12.11 -2.37
CA VAL A 24 -8.15 11.35 -2.41
C VAL A 24 -7.54 11.26 -1.01
N ASN A 25 -7.54 12.36 -0.26
CA ASN A 25 -6.96 12.40 1.09
C ASN A 25 -7.78 11.57 2.09
N VAL A 26 -9.11 11.59 2.00
CA VAL A 26 -9.99 10.74 2.82
C VAL A 26 -9.80 9.25 2.48
N GLN A 27 -9.68 8.91 1.21
CA GLN A 27 -9.43 7.53 0.79
C GLN A 27 -8.04 7.05 1.24
N TYR A 28 -7.00 7.90 1.12
CA TYR A 28 -5.64 7.64 1.61
C TYR A 28 -5.58 7.50 3.14
N LEU A 29 -6.28 8.37 3.88
CA LEU A 29 -6.43 8.27 5.34
C LEU A 29 -7.17 6.99 5.75
N SER A 30 -8.20 6.58 5.00
CA SER A 30 -8.93 5.32 5.27
C SER A 30 -8.06 4.09 4.98
N LEU A 31 -7.20 4.15 3.96
CA LEU A 31 -6.28 3.07 3.60
C LEU A 31 -5.18 2.94 4.65
N LYS A 32 -4.58 4.06 5.08
CA LYS A 32 -3.54 4.07 6.11
C LYS A 32 -4.03 3.54 7.46
N LYS A 33 -5.31 3.76 7.79
CA LYS A 33 -5.91 3.30 9.05
C LYS A 33 -6.17 1.78 9.10
N VAL A 34 -6.16 1.09 7.96
CA VAL A 34 -6.48 -0.34 7.85
C VAL A 34 -5.23 -1.21 7.63
N THR A 35 -4.10 -0.62 7.22
CA THR A 35 -2.89 -1.37 6.85
C THR A 35 -1.74 -1.25 7.85
N GLU A 36 -1.83 -0.37 8.85
CA GLU A 36 -0.80 -0.14 9.88
C GLU A 36 -1.45 -0.19 11.28
N MET A 37 -0.71 -0.68 12.29
CA MET A 37 -1.14 -0.61 13.69
C MET A 37 -1.56 0.81 14.09
N ASN A 38 -2.68 0.92 14.78
CA ASN A 38 -3.18 2.21 15.24
C ASN A 38 -2.34 2.75 16.40
N GLN A 39 -2.54 4.03 16.75
CA GLN A 39 -1.77 4.68 17.82
C GLN A 39 -1.87 3.95 19.17
N LYS A 40 -3.04 3.41 19.52
CA LYS A 40 -3.21 2.64 20.77
C LYS A 40 -2.39 1.35 20.73
N GLN A 41 -2.49 0.59 19.64
CA GLN A 41 -1.73 -0.65 19.46
C GLN A 41 -0.22 -0.39 19.50
N ASN A 42 0.25 0.69 18.88
CA ASN A 42 1.66 1.10 18.93
C ASN A 42 2.13 1.46 20.35
N LYS A 43 1.28 2.08 21.18
CA LYS A 43 1.59 2.35 22.59
C LYS A 43 1.71 1.06 23.40
N HIS A 44 0.81 0.10 23.20
CA HIS A 44 0.90 -1.23 23.82
C HIS A 44 2.19 -1.95 23.38
N MET A 45 2.51 -1.92 22.09
CA MET A 45 3.74 -2.54 21.57
C MET A 45 5.01 -1.97 22.23
N ARG A 46 5.12 -0.64 22.34
CA ARG A 46 6.24 0.01 23.04
C ARG A 46 6.36 -0.45 24.50
N MET A 47 5.24 -0.60 25.18
CA MET A 47 5.19 -1.08 26.55
C MET A 47 5.62 -2.57 26.64
N TYR A 48 5.23 -3.42 25.69
CA TYR A 48 5.70 -4.80 25.61
C TYR A 48 7.22 -4.88 25.41
N MET A 49 7.78 -4.10 24.49
CA MET A 49 9.22 -4.02 24.25
C MET A 49 9.98 -3.48 25.46
N ALA A 50 9.45 -2.48 26.16
CA ALA A 50 10.03 -1.97 27.40
C ALA A 50 10.05 -3.06 28.48
N THR A 51 8.95 -3.80 28.64
CA THR A 51 8.84 -4.91 29.59
C THR A 51 9.84 -6.02 29.26
N GLN A 52 9.95 -6.39 27.97
CA GLN A 52 10.94 -7.36 27.48
C GLN A 52 12.37 -6.90 27.79
N THR A 53 12.69 -5.63 27.52
CA THR A 53 14.01 -5.03 27.78
C THR A 53 14.39 -5.11 29.26
N VAL A 54 13.45 -4.79 30.16
CA VAL A 54 13.70 -4.89 31.61
C VAL A 54 13.96 -6.34 32.02
N LEU A 55 13.19 -7.30 31.50
CA LEU A 55 13.42 -8.71 31.77
C LEU A 55 14.80 -9.16 31.25
N ASP A 56 15.20 -8.73 30.06
CA ASP A 56 16.52 -9.05 29.49
C ASP A 56 17.67 -8.47 30.34
N ASN A 57 17.58 -7.21 30.72
CA ASN A 57 18.57 -6.52 31.56
C ASN A 57 18.75 -7.18 32.94
N HIS A 58 17.70 -7.84 33.44
CA HIS A 58 17.69 -8.48 34.76
C HIS A 58 17.69 -10.01 34.71
N THR A 59 18.11 -10.61 33.58
CA THR A 59 18.09 -12.08 33.37
C THR A 59 18.66 -12.88 34.56
N MET A 60 19.79 -12.44 35.13
CA MET A 60 20.41 -13.12 36.28
C MET A 60 19.52 -13.23 37.52
N ARG A 61 18.54 -12.33 37.68
CA ARG A 61 17.66 -12.25 38.86
C ARG A 61 16.52 -13.26 38.80
N TRP A 62 16.09 -13.66 37.61
CA TRP A 62 14.89 -14.48 37.43
C TRP A 62 15.08 -15.76 36.62
N ASN A 63 16.17 -15.92 35.86
CA ASN A 63 16.45 -17.11 35.04
C ASN A 63 16.44 -18.41 35.86
N THR A 64 16.84 -18.36 37.13
CA THR A 64 16.81 -19.54 38.02
C THR A 64 15.39 -20.03 38.34
N ILE A 65 14.35 -19.30 37.95
CA ILE A 65 12.94 -19.64 38.12
C ILE A 65 12.42 -20.20 36.79
N PRO A 66 12.28 -21.53 36.64
CA PRO A 66 11.99 -22.13 35.33
C PRO A 66 10.69 -21.65 34.69
N ILE A 67 9.65 -21.44 35.49
CA ILE A 67 8.36 -20.95 34.99
C ILE A 67 8.47 -19.52 34.43
N MET A 68 9.36 -18.69 34.96
CA MET A 68 9.60 -17.36 34.42
C MET A 68 10.30 -17.41 33.06
N VAL A 69 11.25 -18.33 32.89
CA VAL A 69 11.88 -18.60 31.59
C VAL A 69 10.81 -18.98 30.55
N THR A 70 9.89 -19.88 30.91
CA THR A 70 8.78 -20.26 30.02
C THR A 70 7.90 -19.06 29.64
N VAL A 71 7.51 -18.22 30.60
CA VAL A 71 6.65 -17.06 30.31
C VAL A 71 7.39 -15.97 29.53
N LYS A 72 8.69 -15.76 29.77
CA LYS A 72 9.52 -14.84 28.99
C LYS A 72 9.65 -15.30 27.54
N ASN A 73 9.92 -16.59 27.29
CA ASN A 73 9.97 -17.12 25.92
C ASN A 73 8.62 -16.94 25.19
N GLN A 74 7.50 -17.19 25.87
CA GLN A 74 6.17 -16.93 25.31
C GLN A 74 5.94 -15.45 24.96
N LEU A 75 6.47 -14.53 25.78
CA LEU A 75 6.40 -13.10 25.51
C LEU A 75 7.23 -12.75 24.26
N ASP A 76 8.46 -13.26 24.17
CA ASP A 76 9.36 -13.00 23.05
C ASP A 76 8.79 -13.53 21.73
N GLU A 77 8.28 -14.75 21.74
CA GLU A 77 7.62 -15.36 20.57
C GLU A 77 6.41 -14.55 20.10
N LEU A 78 5.59 -14.04 21.03
CA LEU A 78 4.43 -13.23 20.66
C LEU A 78 4.84 -11.85 20.12
N ILE A 79 5.82 -11.19 20.73
CA ILE A 79 6.36 -9.91 20.25
C ILE A 79 6.92 -10.07 18.83
N GLN A 80 7.74 -11.10 18.59
CA GLN A 80 8.28 -11.37 17.27
C GLN A 80 7.17 -11.61 16.24
N ARG A 81 6.16 -12.43 16.56
CA ARG A 81 5.03 -12.69 15.66
C ARG A 81 4.22 -11.43 15.36
N ILE A 82 4.08 -10.51 16.31
CA ILE A 82 3.44 -9.21 16.10
C ILE A 82 4.25 -8.36 15.13
N GLU A 83 5.58 -8.31 15.28
CA GLU A 83 6.46 -7.56 14.36
C GLU A 83 6.39 -8.12 12.94
N GLU A 84 6.58 -9.43 12.77
CA GLU A 84 6.48 -10.11 11.47
C GLU A 84 5.12 -9.84 10.80
N LYS A 85 4.03 -9.94 11.58
CA LYS A 85 2.68 -9.74 11.05
C LYS A 85 2.39 -8.29 10.68
N ASN A 86 2.94 -7.32 11.41
CA ASN A 86 2.83 -5.91 11.09
C ASN A 86 3.66 -5.54 9.84
N GLU A 87 4.81 -6.18 9.64
CA GLU A 87 5.60 -6.02 8.41
C GLU A 87 4.88 -6.57 7.17
N GLU A 88 4.20 -7.73 7.28
CA GLU A 88 3.39 -8.30 6.21
C GLU A 88 2.29 -7.34 5.72
N THR A 89 1.60 -6.66 6.64
CA THR A 89 0.53 -5.72 6.29
C THR A 89 1.03 -4.46 5.59
N ASP A 90 2.24 -4.01 5.97
CA ASP A 90 2.90 -2.86 5.37
C ASP A 90 3.44 -3.16 3.97
N ALA A 91 4.12 -4.30 3.82
CA ALA A 91 4.76 -4.71 2.58
C ALA A 91 3.74 -4.99 1.47
N ALA A 92 2.61 -5.65 1.79
CA ALA A 92 1.56 -5.97 0.82
C ALA A 92 0.94 -4.70 0.21
N SER A 93 0.67 -3.67 1.01
CA SER A 93 0.03 -2.43 0.55
C SER A 93 0.98 -1.52 -0.24
N LYS A 94 2.22 -1.35 0.25
CA LYS A 94 3.25 -0.50 -0.37
C LYS A 94 3.75 -1.13 -1.68
N GLY A 95 3.97 -2.45 -1.70
CA GLY A 95 4.43 -3.20 -2.87
C GLY A 95 3.46 -3.11 -4.05
N THR A 96 2.16 -3.36 -3.82
CA THR A 96 1.17 -3.31 -4.90
C THR A 96 0.95 -1.90 -5.46
N THR A 97 1.02 -0.86 -4.61
CA THR A 97 0.87 0.53 -5.09
C THR A 97 2.02 0.92 -6.01
N ALA A 98 3.27 0.61 -5.62
CA ALA A 98 4.45 0.89 -6.44
C ALA A 98 4.46 0.06 -7.74
N GLN A 99 4.03 -1.20 -7.66
CA GLN A 99 3.93 -2.08 -8.82
C GLN A 99 2.87 -1.58 -9.81
N LYS A 100 1.69 -1.15 -9.33
CA LYS A 100 0.63 -0.60 -10.17
C LYS A 100 1.08 0.65 -10.93
N GLU A 101 1.75 1.57 -10.25
CA GLU A 101 2.26 2.79 -10.87
C GLU A 101 3.34 2.49 -11.92
N THR A 102 4.22 1.52 -11.65
CA THR A 102 5.25 1.08 -12.59
C THR A 102 4.63 0.45 -13.83
N VAL A 103 3.67 -0.46 -13.67
CA VAL A 103 2.97 -1.11 -14.78
C VAL A 103 2.16 -0.10 -15.58
N ARG A 104 1.47 0.85 -14.92
CA ARG A 104 0.74 1.93 -15.59
C ARG A 104 1.65 2.79 -16.45
N ARG A 105 2.81 3.17 -15.93
CA ARG A 105 3.80 3.97 -16.66
C ARG A 105 4.36 3.24 -17.88
N GLY A 106 4.72 1.97 -17.71
CA GLY A 106 5.20 1.13 -18.82
C GLY A 106 4.14 0.95 -19.91
N LEU A 107 2.89 0.70 -19.52
CA LEU A 107 1.75 0.68 -20.45
C LEU A 107 1.60 2.02 -21.18
N ALA A 108 1.68 3.13 -20.46
CA ALA A 108 1.52 4.46 -21.03
C ALA A 108 2.59 4.82 -22.05
N GLU A 109 3.84 4.42 -21.81
CA GLU A 109 4.95 4.61 -22.74
C GLU A 109 4.77 3.79 -24.02
N LYS A 110 4.43 2.51 -23.88
CA LYS A 110 4.20 1.62 -25.03
C LYS A 110 3.01 2.06 -25.88
N ALA A 111 1.88 2.39 -25.24
CA ALA A 111 0.67 2.84 -25.93
C ALA A 111 0.89 4.19 -26.64
N ALA A 112 1.61 5.13 -26.03
CA ALA A 112 1.97 6.40 -26.66
C ALA A 112 2.92 6.20 -27.85
N SER A 113 3.84 5.22 -27.80
CA SER A 113 4.70 4.88 -28.92
C SER A 113 3.89 4.38 -30.13
N ILE A 114 2.93 3.47 -29.91
CA ILE A 114 2.05 2.97 -30.98
C ILE A 114 1.16 4.10 -31.53
N SER A 115 0.63 4.97 -30.66
CA SER A 115 -0.11 6.17 -31.07
C SER A 115 0.72 7.10 -31.96
N GLY A 116 2.00 7.32 -31.62
CA GLY A 116 2.92 8.13 -32.41
C GLY A 116 3.13 7.55 -33.83
N ILE A 117 3.30 6.24 -33.93
CA ILE A 117 3.44 5.54 -35.22
C ILE A 117 2.17 5.70 -36.07
N LEU A 118 0.99 5.47 -35.47
CA LEU A 118 -0.29 5.65 -36.16
C LEU A 118 -0.52 7.09 -36.61
N GLN A 119 -0.11 8.08 -35.81
CA GLN A 119 -0.20 9.49 -36.20
C GLN A 119 0.77 9.83 -37.33
N ALA A 120 1.98 9.25 -37.35
CA ALA A 120 2.91 9.42 -38.46
C ALA A 120 2.36 8.82 -39.76
N TYR A 121 1.78 7.62 -39.70
CA TYR A 121 1.11 6.99 -40.83
C TYR A 121 -0.08 7.81 -41.33
N ALA A 122 -0.91 8.30 -40.41
CA ALA A 122 -2.04 9.17 -40.73
C ALA A 122 -1.58 10.48 -41.42
N ALA A 123 -0.50 11.09 -40.94
CA ALA A 123 0.06 12.29 -41.54
C ALA A 123 0.65 12.04 -42.93
N PHE A 124 1.28 10.88 -43.17
CA PHE A 124 1.82 10.51 -44.47
C PHE A 124 0.72 10.31 -45.54
N ASN A 125 -0.47 9.88 -45.12
CA ASN A 125 -1.61 9.61 -45.98
C ASN A 125 -2.68 10.72 -45.98
N ASP A 126 -2.41 11.87 -45.33
CA ASP A 126 -3.37 12.96 -45.13
C ASP A 126 -4.71 12.54 -44.47
N ASP A 127 -4.71 11.45 -43.68
CA ASP A 127 -5.91 10.92 -43.00
C ASP A 127 -6.10 11.54 -41.62
N GLN A 128 -6.77 12.69 -41.59
CA GLN A 128 -7.09 13.39 -40.33
C GLN A 128 -8.04 12.59 -39.41
N VAL A 129 -8.86 11.69 -39.96
CA VAL A 129 -9.79 10.88 -39.16
C VAL A 129 -9.00 9.83 -38.36
N LEU A 130 -8.03 9.17 -39.00
CA LEU A 130 -7.14 8.24 -38.32
C LEU A 130 -6.29 8.96 -37.27
N ALA A 131 -5.72 10.12 -37.61
CA ALA A 131 -4.93 10.92 -36.67
C ALA A 131 -5.74 11.26 -35.40
N GLY A 132 -7.00 11.66 -35.56
CA GLY A 132 -7.90 11.94 -34.44
C GLY A 132 -8.20 10.72 -33.58
N LYS A 133 -8.43 9.55 -34.18
CA LYS A 133 -8.72 8.30 -33.46
C LYS A 133 -7.50 7.67 -32.78
N ALA A 134 -6.32 7.86 -33.37
CA ALA A 134 -5.08 7.29 -32.85
C ALA A 134 -4.45 8.14 -31.76
N LYS A 135 -4.89 9.38 -31.55
CA LYS A 135 -4.29 10.33 -30.61
C LYS A 135 -4.40 9.85 -29.16
N LEU A 136 -3.25 9.52 -28.57
CA LEU A 136 -3.13 9.13 -27.18
C LEU A 136 -1.72 9.47 -26.69
N ILE A 137 -1.61 10.32 -25.67
CA ILE A 137 -0.30 10.65 -25.09
C ILE A 137 -0.14 10.00 -23.71
N LYS A 138 1.11 9.77 -23.31
CA LYS A 138 1.47 9.22 -22.00
C LYS A 138 0.74 9.96 -20.86
N SER A 139 0.68 11.29 -20.92
CA SER A 139 0.01 12.10 -19.90
C SER A 139 -1.47 11.78 -19.75
N ASP A 140 -2.18 11.48 -20.84
CA ASP A 140 -3.60 11.13 -20.78
C ASP A 140 -3.78 9.85 -19.96
N LEU A 141 -2.92 8.85 -20.19
CA LEU A 141 -2.94 7.58 -19.49
C LEU A 141 -2.46 7.66 -18.05
N MET A 142 -1.60 8.62 -17.70
CA MET A 142 -1.15 8.84 -16.33
C MET A 142 -2.16 9.65 -15.49
N THR A 143 -3.01 10.46 -16.13
CA THR A 143 -3.94 11.38 -15.43
C THR A 143 -5.39 10.93 -15.45
N CYS A 144 -5.79 10.03 -16.37
CA CYS A 144 -7.14 9.49 -16.41
C CYS A 144 -7.45 8.59 -15.19
N ARG A 145 -8.69 8.16 -15.05
CA ARG A 145 -9.04 7.17 -14.01
C ARG A 145 -8.52 5.80 -14.43
N GLU A 146 -8.14 4.99 -13.45
CA GLU A 146 -7.64 3.63 -13.69
C GLU A 146 -8.66 2.76 -14.44
N THR A 147 -9.95 2.97 -14.19
CA THR A 147 -11.07 2.32 -14.89
C THR A 147 -11.17 2.70 -16.36
N ASP A 148 -10.61 3.86 -16.75
CA ASP A 148 -10.79 4.43 -18.08
C ASP A 148 -9.57 4.13 -18.98
N VAL A 149 -8.47 3.63 -18.41
CA VAL A 149 -7.24 3.27 -19.14
C VAL A 149 -7.51 2.25 -20.23
N GLU A 150 -8.31 1.21 -19.97
CA GLU A 150 -8.66 0.22 -21.01
C GLU A 150 -9.44 0.86 -22.17
N ALA A 151 -10.42 1.71 -21.86
CA ALA A 151 -11.22 2.39 -22.87
C ALA A 151 -10.38 3.34 -23.73
N ALA A 152 -9.30 3.90 -23.18
CA ALA A 152 -8.37 4.77 -23.91
C ALA A 152 -7.36 3.99 -24.77
N VAL A 153 -6.79 2.90 -24.27
CA VAL A 153 -5.72 2.15 -24.96
C VAL A 153 -6.27 1.20 -26.03
N ARG A 154 -7.41 0.55 -25.77
CA ARG A 154 -7.96 -0.51 -26.62
C ARG A 154 -8.32 -0.06 -28.05
N PRO A 155 -8.86 1.15 -28.29
CA PRO A 155 -9.07 1.64 -29.65
C PRO A 155 -7.77 1.80 -30.44
N VAL A 156 -6.69 2.30 -29.80
CA VAL A 156 -5.37 2.48 -30.43
C VAL A 156 -4.77 1.13 -30.82
N LEU A 157 -4.83 0.13 -29.93
CA LEU A 157 -4.37 -1.22 -30.23
C LEU A 157 -5.17 -1.87 -31.36
N SER A 158 -6.49 -1.66 -31.40
CA SER A 158 -7.35 -2.18 -32.46
C SER A 158 -7.00 -1.58 -33.83
N LEU A 159 -6.70 -0.28 -33.89
CA LEU A 159 -6.22 0.38 -35.11
C LEU A 159 -4.85 -0.16 -35.54
N ALA A 160 -3.93 -0.30 -34.59
CA ALA A 160 -2.59 -0.85 -34.84
C ALA A 160 -2.65 -2.28 -35.39
N ARG A 161 -3.55 -3.12 -34.86
CA ARG A 161 -3.82 -4.48 -35.36
C ARG A 161 -4.34 -4.47 -36.79
N ASN A 162 -5.33 -3.64 -37.08
CA ASN A 162 -5.98 -3.60 -38.39
C ASN A 162 -5.03 -3.10 -39.49
N LEU A 163 -4.16 -2.15 -39.16
CA LEU A 163 -3.22 -1.51 -40.10
C LEU A 163 -1.82 -2.12 -40.05
N LEU A 164 -1.63 -3.23 -39.32
CA LEU A 164 -0.30 -3.82 -39.08
C LEU A 164 0.50 -4.08 -40.38
N PRO A 165 -0.09 -4.61 -41.47
CA PRO A 165 0.65 -4.82 -42.73
C PRO A 165 1.14 -3.52 -43.37
N GLU A 166 0.37 -2.44 -43.22
CA GLU A 166 0.65 -1.11 -43.80
C GLU A 166 1.66 -0.31 -42.97
N LEU A 167 1.81 -0.66 -41.70
CA LEU A 167 2.70 0.01 -40.75
C LEU A 167 4.10 -0.63 -40.66
N ALA A 168 4.40 -1.62 -41.52
CA ALA A 168 5.70 -2.28 -41.55
C ALA A 168 6.84 -1.29 -41.85
N ASP A 169 6.64 -0.36 -42.79
CA ASP A 169 7.62 0.68 -43.14
C ASP A 169 7.82 1.71 -42.02
N PHE A 170 6.85 1.82 -41.11
CA PHE A 170 6.92 2.63 -39.90
C PHE A 170 7.47 1.84 -38.69
N MET A 171 8.01 0.63 -38.94
CA MET A 171 8.60 -0.27 -37.96
C MET A 171 7.66 -0.70 -36.84
N LEU A 172 6.34 -0.66 -37.06
CA LEU A 172 5.42 -1.30 -36.12
C LEU A 172 5.52 -2.82 -36.30
N THR A 173 5.81 -3.52 -35.21
CA THR A 173 5.88 -4.98 -35.23
C THR A 173 4.74 -5.59 -34.42
N GLU A 174 4.37 -6.83 -34.77
CA GLU A 174 3.44 -7.65 -34.00
C GLU A 174 3.84 -7.76 -32.52
N ALA A 175 5.15 -7.89 -32.25
CA ALA A 175 5.69 -7.99 -30.89
C ALA A 175 5.37 -6.74 -30.05
N MET A 176 5.48 -5.54 -30.62
CA MET A 176 5.15 -4.29 -29.91
C MET A 176 3.67 -4.22 -29.51
N VAL A 177 2.77 -4.69 -30.40
CA VAL A 177 1.34 -4.73 -30.12
C VAL A 177 1.03 -5.74 -29.00
N VAL A 178 1.56 -6.95 -29.10
CA VAL A 178 1.38 -8.02 -28.09
C VAL A 178 1.95 -7.61 -26.73
N GLU A 179 3.12 -6.97 -26.69
CA GLU A 179 3.70 -6.48 -25.43
C GLU A 179 2.83 -5.41 -24.77
N THR A 180 2.17 -4.57 -25.58
CA THR A 180 1.28 -3.53 -25.08
C THR A 180 -0.04 -4.13 -24.59
N GLU A 181 -0.61 -5.09 -25.31
CA GLU A 181 -1.78 -5.90 -24.89
C GLU A 181 -1.49 -6.62 -23.55
N THR A 182 -0.34 -7.28 -23.44
CA THR A 182 0.09 -7.96 -22.21
C THR A 182 0.24 -6.98 -21.04
N SER A 183 0.77 -5.79 -21.31
CA SER A 183 0.92 -4.73 -20.28
C SER A 183 -0.45 -4.21 -19.83
N LEU A 184 -1.43 -4.12 -20.75
CA LEU A 184 -2.80 -3.72 -20.45
C LEU A 184 -3.51 -4.77 -19.58
N ASP A 185 -3.38 -6.05 -19.89
CA ASP A 185 -3.97 -7.13 -19.09
C ASP A 185 -3.34 -7.25 -17.70
N SER A 186 -2.02 -7.04 -17.62
CA SER A 186 -1.31 -6.95 -16.34
C SER A 186 -1.84 -5.80 -15.49
N PHE A 187 -2.04 -4.61 -16.09
CA PHE A 187 -2.62 -3.47 -15.41
C PHE A 187 -4.06 -3.74 -14.94
N LYS A 188 -4.90 -4.36 -15.77
CA LYS A 188 -6.28 -4.75 -15.44
C LYS A 188 -6.35 -5.71 -14.25
N THR A 189 -5.44 -6.66 -14.20
CA THR A 189 -5.33 -7.59 -13.08
C THR A 189 -5.00 -6.82 -11.79
N LEU A 190 -4.03 -5.91 -11.83
CA LEU A 190 -3.60 -5.12 -10.68
C LEU A 190 -4.69 -4.16 -10.15
N ILE A 191 -5.51 -3.56 -11.01
CA ILE A 191 -6.61 -2.67 -10.55
C ILE A 191 -7.78 -3.44 -9.91
N GLY A 192 -7.88 -4.76 -10.15
CA GLY A 192 -8.85 -5.65 -9.51
C GLY A 192 -8.43 -6.15 -8.12
N GLN A 193 -7.12 -6.15 -7.82
CA GLN A 193 -6.55 -6.64 -6.57
C GLN A 193 -6.78 -5.79 -5.29
N PRO A 194 -7.06 -4.47 -5.31
CA PRO A 194 -7.13 -3.67 -4.09
C PRO A 194 -8.17 -4.17 -3.07
N ARG A 195 -9.27 -4.76 -3.54
CA ARG A 195 -10.31 -5.30 -2.65
C ARG A 195 -9.84 -6.58 -1.93
N THR A 196 -9.07 -7.42 -2.62
CA THR A 196 -8.47 -8.64 -2.06
C THR A 196 -7.41 -8.29 -1.02
N ILE A 197 -6.50 -7.38 -1.37
CA ILE A 197 -5.45 -6.89 -0.45
C ILE A 197 -6.07 -6.23 0.79
N ARG A 198 -7.16 -5.48 0.64
CA ARG A 198 -7.86 -4.89 1.79
C ARG A 198 -8.47 -5.95 2.70
N ASN A 199 -9.04 -7.01 2.14
CA ASN A 199 -9.60 -8.10 2.95
C ASN A 199 -8.49 -8.86 3.68
N GLU A 200 -7.35 -9.08 3.03
CA GLU A 200 -6.16 -9.70 3.62
C GLU A 200 -5.58 -8.83 4.74
N ALA A 201 -5.44 -7.51 4.50
CA ALA A 201 -4.99 -6.55 5.51
C ALA A 201 -5.95 -6.49 6.71
N PHE A 202 -7.26 -6.51 6.47
CA PHE A 202 -8.25 -6.55 7.55
C PHE A 202 -8.15 -7.84 8.39
N SER A 203 -7.99 -8.99 7.73
CA SER A 203 -7.77 -10.27 8.39
C SER A 203 -6.49 -10.25 9.23
N ALA A 204 -5.38 -9.77 8.66
CA ALA A 204 -4.10 -9.65 9.36
C ALA A 204 -4.16 -8.67 10.54
N MET A 205 -4.88 -7.54 10.41
CA MET A 205 -5.13 -6.62 11.53
C MET A 205 -5.96 -7.26 12.64
N SER A 206 -6.95 -8.09 12.30
CA SER A 206 -7.72 -8.85 13.29
C SER A 206 -6.82 -9.83 14.05
N MET A 207 -5.92 -10.52 13.34
CA MET A 207 -4.93 -11.40 13.96
C MET A 207 -3.94 -10.63 14.85
N LEU A 208 -3.52 -9.43 14.45
CA LEU A 208 -2.68 -8.57 15.29
C LEU A 208 -3.40 -8.16 16.58
N GLU A 209 -4.68 -7.80 16.49
CA GLU A 209 -5.49 -7.48 17.68
C GLU A 209 -5.55 -8.68 18.64
N GLU A 210 -5.81 -9.88 18.12
CA GLU A 210 -5.79 -11.11 18.92
C GLU A 210 -4.42 -11.38 19.56
N MET A 211 -3.32 -11.15 18.85
CA MET A 211 -1.96 -11.34 19.39
C MET A 211 -1.63 -10.31 20.48
N LEU A 212 -2.02 -9.04 20.29
CA LEU A 212 -1.85 -8.00 21.31
C LEU A 212 -2.62 -8.35 22.59
N ASP A 213 -3.85 -8.87 22.46
CA ASP A 213 -4.66 -9.35 23.58
C ASP A 213 -4.01 -10.55 24.28
N GLN A 214 -3.40 -11.47 23.51
CA GLN A 214 -2.65 -12.60 24.06
C GLN A 214 -1.45 -12.14 24.90
N VAL A 215 -0.71 -11.12 24.44
CA VAL A 215 0.40 -10.54 25.21
C VAL A 215 -0.13 -9.89 26.49
N ASP A 216 -1.20 -9.09 26.42
CA ASP A 216 -1.80 -8.45 27.59
C ASP A 216 -2.25 -9.49 28.63
N GLN A 217 -2.87 -10.59 28.18
CA GLN A 217 -3.25 -11.69 29.05
C GLN A 217 -2.03 -12.42 29.64
N LEU A 218 -1.00 -12.68 28.84
CA LEU A 218 0.23 -13.34 29.30
C LEU A 218 0.90 -12.52 30.41
N LEU A 219 1.05 -11.21 30.18
CA LEU A 219 1.64 -10.30 31.17
C LEU A 219 0.77 -10.24 32.42
N LYS A 220 -0.54 -9.96 32.29
CA LYS A 220 -1.44 -9.76 33.44
C LYS A 220 -1.67 -11.01 34.29
N GLN A 221 -1.83 -12.16 33.63
CA GLN A 221 -2.23 -13.40 34.30
C GLN A 221 -1.04 -14.24 34.75
N LYS A 222 0.12 -14.08 34.12
CA LYS A 222 1.32 -14.88 34.44
C LYS A 222 2.47 -14.02 34.92
N MET A 223 3.03 -13.15 34.07
CA MET A 223 4.28 -12.45 34.40
C MET A 223 4.11 -11.50 35.60
N ASP A 224 3.06 -10.68 35.62
CA ASP A 224 2.76 -9.75 36.71
C ASP A 224 2.58 -10.49 38.05
N LYS A 225 2.01 -11.70 38.03
CA LYS A 225 1.83 -12.54 39.23
C LYS A 225 3.15 -13.14 39.72
N LEU A 226 4.02 -13.53 38.80
CA LEU A 226 5.36 -13.99 39.13
C LEU A 226 6.22 -12.84 39.68
N MET A 227 6.00 -11.60 39.24
CA MET A 227 6.74 -10.41 39.70
C MET A 227 6.52 -9.99 41.12
N ILE A 228 5.36 -10.30 41.71
CA ILE A 228 5.06 -9.97 43.12
C ILE A 228 6.14 -10.51 44.06
N ARG A 229 6.79 -11.63 43.74
CA ARG A 229 7.83 -12.20 44.59
C ARG A 229 9.06 -11.31 44.78
N PHE A 230 9.32 -10.43 43.81
CA PHE A 230 10.44 -9.49 43.84
C PHE A 230 10.11 -8.20 44.59
N GLU A 231 8.85 -7.97 44.94
CA GLU A 231 8.42 -6.77 45.68
C GLU A 231 9.23 -6.55 46.97
N PHE A 232 9.48 -7.63 47.71
CA PHE A 232 10.25 -7.58 48.96
C PHE A 232 11.66 -8.16 48.84
N THR A 233 11.91 -9.03 47.85
CA THR A 233 13.21 -9.69 47.71
C THR A 233 14.18 -8.92 46.83
N ASP A 234 13.67 -8.08 45.94
CA ASP A 234 14.45 -7.24 45.02
C ASP A 234 13.62 -6.07 44.49
N GLN A 235 13.37 -5.11 45.39
CA GLN A 235 12.51 -3.96 45.13
C GLN A 235 12.93 -3.15 43.89
N PRO A 236 14.23 -2.85 43.63
CA PRO A 236 14.63 -2.12 42.43
C PRO A 236 14.19 -2.80 41.12
N PHE A 237 14.32 -4.12 41.03
CA PHE A 237 13.88 -4.86 39.84
C PHE A 237 12.36 -4.83 39.67
N PHE A 238 11.62 -5.03 40.77
CA PHE A 238 10.16 -4.97 40.75
C PHE A 238 9.63 -3.58 40.31
N GLU A 239 10.24 -2.50 40.81
CA GLU A 239 9.86 -1.15 40.42
C GLU A 239 10.18 -0.84 38.96
N GLU A 240 11.31 -1.32 38.44
CA GLU A 240 11.67 -1.13 37.03
C GLU A 240 10.71 -1.88 36.11
N TYR A 241 10.35 -3.12 36.46
CA TYR A 241 9.35 -3.89 35.74
C TYR A 241 7.99 -3.20 35.74
N THR A 242 7.50 -2.75 36.91
CA THR A 242 6.19 -2.10 37.01
C THR A 242 6.15 -0.76 36.26
N ARG A 243 7.24 0.00 36.23
CA ARG A 243 7.36 1.19 35.37
C ARG A 243 7.30 0.83 33.89
N ALA A 244 7.98 -0.23 33.46
CA ALA A 244 7.95 -0.68 32.08
C ALA A 244 6.57 -1.16 31.62
N ARG A 245 5.69 -1.55 32.55
CA ARG A 245 4.29 -1.94 32.28
C ARG A 245 3.34 -0.75 32.11
N VAL A 246 3.79 0.48 32.33
CA VAL A 246 2.96 1.68 32.13
C VAL A 246 2.92 2.04 30.65
N ILE A 247 1.71 2.20 30.10
CA ILE A 247 1.51 2.68 28.74
C ILE A 247 1.70 4.20 28.74
N VAL A 248 2.69 4.67 27.98
CA VAL A 248 3.00 6.10 27.84
C VAL A 248 2.27 6.69 26.64
N ASP A 249 1.70 7.89 26.82
CA ASP A 249 0.87 8.57 25.81
C ASP A 249 1.63 9.30 24.70
#